data_AF-A0A972MD12-F1
#
_entry.id   AF-A0A972MD12-F1
#
_cell.length_a   1.000
_cell.length_b   1.000
_cell.length_c   1.000
_cell.angle_alpha   90.00
_cell.angle_beta   90.00
_cell.angle_gamma   90.00
#
_symmetry.space_group_name_H-M   'P 1'
#
loop_
_entity.id
_entity.type
_entity.pdbx_description
1 polymer ?
#
loop_
_entity_poly.entity_id
_entity_poly.type
_entity_poly.pdbx_seq_one_letter_code
_entity_poly.pdbx_strand_id
1 'polypeptide(L)'
;MKIYSDIFKLKHNGISPKQGSILISEPFAPDAIFSRAVILLAEHNKNGSVGFILNKPLNKTISQLSSEFGKNDMKVSIGGPVENNKIYYIHTYGNKIPNSMKITNGLYWGGDF
;
A
#
# COMPACT_ATOMS: atom_id res chain seq x y z
N MET A 1 6.31 -3.28 -40.28
CA MET A 1 5.56 -2.91 -39.05
C MET A 1 5.52 -4.10 -38.07
N LYS A 2 6.68 -4.50 -37.50
CA LYS A 2 6.83 -5.64 -36.57
C LYS A 2 7.71 -5.33 -35.34
N ILE A 3 8.10 -4.07 -35.15
CA ILE A 3 9.19 -3.68 -34.23
C ILE A 3 8.69 -3.41 -32.79
N TYR A 4 7.38 -3.40 -32.54
CA TYR A 4 6.80 -2.97 -31.25
C TYR A 4 5.92 -4.03 -30.54
N SER A 5 5.88 -5.28 -30.99
CA SER A 5 5.01 -6.30 -30.36
C SER A 5 5.51 -6.78 -29.00
N ASP A 6 6.80 -6.61 -28.69
CA ASP A 6 7.40 -7.14 -27.46
C ASP A 6 7.50 -6.11 -26.32
N ILE A 7 7.38 -4.80 -26.59
CA ILE A 7 7.42 -3.76 -25.54
C ILE A 7 6.20 -3.80 -24.60
N PHE A 8 5.10 -4.41 -25.03
CA PHE A 8 3.90 -4.60 -24.22
C PHE A 8 3.80 -5.99 -23.59
N LYS A 9 4.73 -6.91 -23.90
CA LYS A 9 4.79 -8.21 -23.21
C LYS A 9 5.43 -8.02 -21.85
N LEU A 10 4.59 -7.91 -20.83
CA LEU A 10 5.03 -7.90 -19.44
C LEU A 10 5.70 -9.23 -19.11
N LYS A 11 6.95 -9.16 -18.68
CA LYS A 11 7.67 -10.31 -18.11
C LYS A 11 7.58 -10.19 -16.59
N HIS A 12 6.81 -11.07 -15.97
CA HIS A 12 6.88 -11.22 -14.52
C HIS A 12 8.24 -11.80 -14.14
N ASN A 13 8.77 -11.36 -13.00
CA ASN A 13 10.06 -11.85 -12.49
C ASN A 13 10.00 -13.29 -11.94
N GLY A 14 8.82 -13.92 -11.94
CA GLY A 14 8.62 -15.29 -11.43
C GLY A 14 8.77 -15.43 -9.92
N ILE A 15 8.89 -14.32 -9.19
CA ILE A 15 9.07 -14.33 -7.74
C ILE A 15 7.71 -14.47 -7.07
N SER A 16 7.54 -15.52 -6.27
CA SER A 16 6.33 -15.68 -5.47
C SER A 16 6.17 -14.50 -4.49
N PRO A 17 4.97 -13.93 -4.37
CA PRO A 17 4.69 -12.89 -3.38
C PRO A 17 5.01 -13.37 -1.96
N LYS A 18 5.53 -12.46 -1.14
CA LYS A 18 5.76 -12.68 0.28
C LYS A 18 5.52 -11.38 1.03
N GLN A 19 5.45 -11.47 2.35
CA GLN A 19 5.37 -10.30 3.19
C GLN A 19 6.55 -9.35 2.92
N GLY A 20 6.24 -8.07 2.76
CA GLY A 20 7.19 -7.02 2.36
C GLY A 20 7.44 -6.91 0.86
N SER A 21 6.86 -7.77 0.02
CA SER A 21 6.94 -7.60 -1.44
C SER A 21 6.19 -6.36 -1.89
N ILE A 22 6.71 -5.73 -2.94
CA ILE A 22 6.02 -4.70 -3.70
C ILE A 22 5.38 -5.34 -4.92
N LEU A 23 4.07 -5.20 -5.06
CA LEU A 23 3.32 -5.56 -6.26
C LEU A 23 3.15 -4.32 -7.12
N ILE A 24 3.47 -4.45 -8.41
CA ILE A 24 3.35 -3.36 -9.38
C ILE A 24 2.23 -3.76 -10.34
N SER A 25 1.22 -2.90 -10.43
CA SER A 25 0.10 -3.10 -11.35
C SER A 25 0.57 -3.09 -12.80
N GLU A 26 -0.10 -3.88 -13.62
CA GLU A 26 0.13 -3.84 -15.06
C GLU A 26 -0.25 -2.45 -15.63
N PRO A 27 0.49 -1.92 -16.61
CA PRO A 27 0.25 -0.59 -17.17
C PRO A 27 -1.18 -0.35 -17.67
N PHE A 28 -1.85 -1.41 -18.15
CA PHE A 28 -3.17 -1.34 -18.77
C PHE A 28 -4.24 -2.07 -17.95
N ALA A 29 -4.01 -2.30 -16.65
CA ALA A 29 -5.03 -2.87 -15.78
C ALA A 29 -6.31 -1.99 -15.84
N PRO A 30 -7.48 -2.57 -16.18
CA PRO A 30 -8.72 -1.82 -16.39
C PRO A 30 -9.37 -1.36 -15.08
N ASP A 31 -8.88 -1.84 -13.93
CA ASP A 31 -9.43 -1.55 -12.61
C ASP A 31 -9.12 -0.11 -12.14
N ALA A 32 -10.13 0.66 -11.74
CA ALA A 32 -9.95 2.06 -11.33
C ALA A 32 -9.08 2.22 -10.07
N ILE A 33 -9.15 1.28 -9.13
CA ILE A 33 -8.47 1.32 -7.84
C ILE A 33 -7.03 0.82 -7.98
N PHE A 34 -6.80 -0.24 -8.75
CA PHE A 34 -5.50 -0.86 -8.90
C PHE A 34 -4.74 -0.45 -10.16
N SER A 35 -5.36 0.27 -11.12
CA SER A 35 -4.62 0.81 -12.27
C SER A 35 -3.47 1.71 -11.80
N ARG A 36 -2.27 1.41 -12.32
CA ARG A 36 -1.00 2.07 -11.99
C ARG A 36 -0.65 2.04 -10.49
N ALA A 37 -1.24 1.13 -9.72
CA ALA A 37 -0.97 1.02 -8.29
C ALA A 37 0.39 0.36 -8.01
N VAL A 38 1.05 0.86 -6.97
CA VAL A 38 2.17 0.21 -6.29
C VAL A 38 1.68 -0.21 -4.92
N ILE A 39 1.69 -1.51 -4.65
CA ILE A 39 1.07 -2.10 -3.46
C ILE A 39 2.16 -2.74 -2.60
N LEU A 40 2.23 -2.38 -1.33
CA LEU A 40 3.05 -3.08 -0.34
C LEU A 40 2.23 -4.21 0.28
N LEU A 41 2.73 -5.45 0.24
CA LEU A 41 2.17 -6.56 1.01
C LEU A 41 2.63 -6.46 2.47
N ALA A 42 1.78 -5.92 3.34
CA ALA A 42 2.04 -5.76 4.76
C ALA A 42 2.00 -7.10 5.52
N GLU A 43 1.12 -8.02 5.09
CA GLU A 43 1.01 -9.38 5.60
C GLU A 43 0.75 -10.34 4.44
N HIS A 44 1.36 -11.52 4.47
CA HIS A 44 1.09 -12.60 3.51
C HIS A 44 1.32 -13.95 4.16
N ASN A 45 0.26 -14.74 4.32
CA ASN A 45 0.33 -16.09 4.87
C ASN A 45 -0.78 -16.99 4.28
N LYS A 46 -0.89 -18.21 4.79
CA LYS A 46 -1.88 -19.21 4.32
C LYS A 46 -3.34 -18.77 4.47
N ASN A 47 -3.63 -17.83 5.36
CA ASN A 47 -4.99 -17.34 5.62
C ASN A 47 -5.36 -16.16 4.71
N GLY A 48 -4.39 -15.52 4.05
CA GLY A 48 -4.63 -14.39 3.17
C GLY A 48 -3.48 -13.39 3.13
N SER A 49 -3.79 -12.21 2.59
CA SER A 49 -2.85 -11.11 2.44
C SER A 49 -3.49 -9.79 2.84
N VAL A 50 -2.69 -8.93 3.45
CA VAL A 50 -3.03 -7.51 3.65
C VAL A 50 -2.05 -6.69 2.83
N GLY A 51 -2.57 -5.74 2.05
CA GLY A 51 -1.76 -4.86 1.22
C GLY A 51 -2.26 -3.43 1.18
N PHE A 52 -1.33 -2.49 1.03
CA PHE A 52 -1.62 -1.06 0.97
C PHE A 52 -1.10 -0.45 -0.32
N ILE A 53 -1.97 0.29 -1.01
CA ILE A 53 -1.59 1.12 -2.15
C ILE A 53 -0.78 2.31 -1.63
N LEU A 54 0.42 2.52 -2.19
CA LEU A 54 1.37 3.54 -1.74
C LEU A 54 1.32 4.84 -2.56
N ASN A 55 0.76 4.81 -3.78
CA ASN A 55 0.92 5.87 -4.76
C ASN A 55 -0.40 6.48 -5.27
N LYS A 56 -1.45 6.46 -4.43
CA LYS A 56 -2.75 7.09 -4.73
C LYS A 56 -3.13 8.11 -3.66
N PRO A 57 -2.49 9.30 -3.65
CA PRO A 57 -2.79 10.34 -2.68
C PRO A 57 -4.22 10.86 -2.87
N LEU A 58 -4.85 11.21 -1.75
CA LEU A 58 -6.09 11.98 -1.72
C LEU A 58 -5.77 13.47 -1.73
N ASN A 59 -6.68 14.27 -2.28
CA ASN A 59 -6.64 15.73 -2.14
C ASN A 59 -7.20 16.18 -0.78
N LYS A 60 -6.82 15.47 0.29
CA LYS A 60 -7.23 15.72 1.68
C LYS A 60 -6.07 15.46 2.63
N THR A 61 -6.03 16.21 3.72
CA THR A 61 -5.12 15.99 4.86
C THR A 61 -5.78 15.11 5.92
N ILE A 62 -4.97 14.60 6.84
CA ILE A 62 -5.46 13.80 7.97
C ILE A 62 -6.42 14.59 8.87
N SER A 63 -6.12 15.88 9.11
CA SER A 63 -6.98 16.80 9.88
C SER A 63 -8.36 17.01 9.26
N GLN A 64 -8.47 16.89 7.93
CA GLN A 64 -9.74 16.96 7.20
C GLN A 64 -10.54 15.65 7.24
N LEU A 65 -9.91 14.53 7.62
CA LEU A 65 -10.56 13.22 7.74
C LEU A 65 -10.96 12.90 9.19
N SER A 66 -10.18 13.35 10.17
CA SER A 66 -10.49 13.20 11.59
C SER A 66 -9.94 14.37 12.41
N SER A 67 -10.78 14.91 13.30
CA SER A 67 -10.41 15.99 14.22
C SER A 67 -9.44 15.55 15.32
N GLU A 68 -9.29 14.24 15.55
CA GLU A 68 -8.36 13.68 16.55
C GLU A 68 -6.90 14.03 16.26
N PHE A 69 -6.57 14.31 15.00
CA PHE A 69 -5.22 14.69 14.55
C PHE A 69 -4.95 16.19 14.63
N GLY A 70 -5.87 16.98 15.22
CA GLY A 70 -5.72 18.42 15.39
C GLY A 70 -5.46 19.14 14.07
N LYS A 71 -4.42 19.99 14.03
CA LYS A 71 -4.02 20.77 12.85
C LYS A 71 -2.94 20.10 12.00
N ASN A 72 -2.87 18.77 12.02
CA ASN A 72 -1.85 18.04 11.27
C ASN A 72 -2.20 17.98 9.77
N ASP A 73 -1.29 18.44 8.91
CA ASP A 73 -1.48 18.49 7.46
C ASP A 73 -0.84 17.31 6.71
N MET A 74 -0.59 16.19 7.41
CA MET A 74 -0.11 14.96 6.78
C MET A 74 -1.07 14.52 5.66
N LYS A 75 -0.48 14.23 4.49
CA LYS A 75 -1.20 13.73 3.32
C LYS A 75 -1.70 12.31 3.58
N VAL A 76 -2.91 12.03 3.10
CA VAL A 76 -3.52 10.70 3.19
C VAL A 76 -3.64 10.11 1.79
N SER A 77 -3.57 8.79 1.68
CA SER A 77 -3.71 8.07 0.41
C SER A 77 -4.82 7.04 0.51
N ILE A 78 -5.38 6.65 -0.62
CA ILE A 78 -6.28 5.49 -0.72
C ILE A 78 -5.44 4.25 -0.42
N GLY A 79 -5.77 3.52 0.64
CA GLY A 79 -5.05 2.30 1.03
C GLY A 79 -5.48 1.06 0.25
N GLY A 80 -6.72 1.01 -0.21
CA GLY A 80 -7.29 -0.12 -0.95
C GLY A 80 -8.81 0.00 -1.10
N PRO A 81 -9.49 -1.00 -1.69
CA PRO A 81 -10.94 -0.98 -1.84
C PRO A 81 -11.71 -1.29 -0.53
N VAL A 82 -11.04 -1.83 0.48
CA VAL A 82 -11.67 -2.41 1.69
C VAL A 82 -11.37 -1.53 2.91
N GLU A 83 -12.34 -1.44 3.84
CA GLU A 83 -12.20 -0.70 5.12
C GLU A 83 -11.74 0.76 4.96
N ASN A 84 -12.29 1.48 3.97
CA ASN A 84 -11.95 2.88 3.67
C ASN A 84 -12.36 3.90 4.75
N ASN A 85 -13.02 3.45 5.82
CA ASN A 85 -13.35 4.23 7.01
C ASN A 85 -12.30 4.09 8.13
N LYS A 86 -11.26 3.27 7.93
CA LYS A 86 -10.14 3.11 8.87
C LYS A 86 -8.88 3.75 8.33
N ILE A 87 -8.07 4.27 9.24
CA ILE A 87 -6.77 4.85 8.91
C ILE A 87 -5.69 3.85 9.33
N TYR A 88 -4.82 3.52 8.39
CA TYR A 88 -3.66 2.66 8.64
C TYR A 88 -2.39 3.49 8.52
N TYR A 89 -1.42 3.21 9.37
CA TYR A 89 -0.10 3.84 9.35
C TYR A 89 0.94 2.81 8.98
N ILE A 90 1.88 3.23 8.12
CA ILE A 90 3.12 2.51 7.84
C ILE A 90 4.24 3.37 8.39
N HIS A 91 5.11 2.79 9.22
CA HIS A 91 6.11 3.55 9.97
C HIS A 91 7.35 2.70 10.31
N THR A 92 8.39 3.35 10.84
CA THR A 92 9.66 2.71 11.24
C THR A 92 9.89 2.70 12.75
N TYR A 93 8.90 3.13 13.54
CA TYR A 93 9.01 3.24 14.99
C TYR A 93 9.03 1.89 15.74
N GLY A 94 8.58 0.80 15.11
CA GLY A 94 8.61 -0.55 15.69
C GLY A 94 8.11 -0.58 17.13
N ASN A 95 8.92 -1.11 18.04
CA ASN A 95 8.59 -1.28 19.46
C ASN A 95 8.33 0.03 20.23
N LYS A 96 8.61 1.21 19.65
CA LYS A 96 8.24 2.50 20.27
C LYS A 96 6.74 2.75 20.24
N ILE A 97 6.01 2.06 19.36
CA ILE A 97 4.56 2.07 19.30
C ILE A 97 4.08 0.66 19.69
N PRO A 98 3.32 0.52 20.80
CA PRO A 98 2.79 -0.78 21.20
C PRO A 98 1.92 -1.39 20.10
N ASN A 99 1.90 -2.73 20.03
CA ASN A 99 1.06 -3.49 19.09
C ASN A 99 1.33 -3.22 17.59
N SER A 100 2.45 -2.57 17.23
CA SER A 100 2.87 -2.47 15.83
C SER A 100 3.24 -3.81 15.23
N MET A 101 2.75 -4.09 14.02
CA MET A 101 3.01 -5.32 13.29
C MET A 101 4.17 -5.14 12.32
N LYS A 102 5.19 -5.99 12.41
CA LYS A 102 6.37 -5.92 11.53
C LYS A 102 6.02 -6.35 10.10
N ILE A 103 6.39 -5.55 9.11
CA ILE A 103 6.31 -5.90 7.68
C ILE A 103 7.64 -6.51 7.23
N THR A 104 8.69 -5.69 7.10
CA THR A 104 10.03 -6.08 6.63
C THR A 104 11.05 -4.97 6.92
N ASN A 105 12.34 -5.28 7.04
CA ASN A 105 13.44 -4.29 7.09
C ASN A 105 13.19 -3.04 7.98
N GLY A 106 12.66 -3.22 9.19
CA GLY A 106 12.38 -2.11 10.11
C GLY A 106 11.11 -1.30 9.77
N LEU A 107 10.32 -1.75 8.81
CA LEU A 107 9.01 -1.23 8.45
C LEU A 107 7.92 -2.00 9.21
N TYR A 108 6.96 -1.26 9.74
CA TYR A 108 5.85 -1.75 10.54
C TYR A 108 4.55 -1.09 10.09
N TRP A 109 3.41 -1.68 10.48
CA TRP A 109 2.11 -1.06 10.33
C TRP A 109 1.22 -1.23 11.56
N GLY A 110 0.23 -0.34 11.67
CA GLY A 110 -0.69 -0.31 12.80
C GLY A 110 0.01 0.05 14.12
N GLY A 111 -0.53 -0.48 15.22
CA GLY A 111 -0.13 -0.13 16.57
C GLY A 111 -1.07 0.88 17.22
N ASP A 112 -0.98 0.96 18.54
CA ASP A 112 -1.84 1.82 19.36
C ASP A 112 -1.15 3.17 19.54
N PHE A 113 -1.77 4.24 19.04
CA PHE A 113 -1.27 5.61 19.07
C PHE A 113 -2.17 6.49 19.93
#